data_AF-A0A1S1PIT7-F1
#
_entry.id   AF-A0A1S1PIT7-F1
#
_cell.length_a   1.000
_cell.length_b   1.000
_cell.length_c   1.000
_cell.angle_alpha   90.00
_cell.angle_beta   90.00
_cell.angle_gamma   90.00
#
_symmetry.space_group_name_H-M   'P 1'
#
loop_
_entity.id
_entity.type
_entity.pdbx_description
1 polymer ?
#
loop_
_entity_poly.entity_id
_entity_poly.type
_entity_poly.pdbx_seq_one_letter_code
_entity_poly.pdbx_strand_id
1 'polypeptide(L)'
;MDFAAKDSAGELVVDSKAHVRLAHPTQNNGAVILHRGYSFTNGTDNLGRLDAGLFFIAYQRDPRTQFVTIQKSLAGRSNDALNEYIQHVGSGLYACPPGVQPGQYWGQKLFA
;
A
#
# COMPACT_ATOMS: atom_id res chain seq x y z
N MET A 1 -4.70 -12.28 13.27
CA MET A 1 -6.07 -12.13 12.73
C MET A 1 -6.50 -13.49 12.23
N ASP A 2 -7.70 -13.94 12.57
CA ASP A 2 -8.22 -15.22 12.08
C ASP A 2 -9.14 -14.97 10.88
N PHE A 3 -8.71 -15.42 9.70
CA PHE A 3 -9.44 -15.28 8.45
C PHE A 3 -10.35 -16.49 8.15
N ALA A 4 -10.30 -17.54 8.95
CA ALA A 4 -11.18 -18.69 8.83
C ALA A 4 -12.37 -18.61 9.79
N ALA A 5 -12.32 -17.72 10.80
CA ALA A 5 -13.39 -17.48 11.74
C ALA A 5 -14.73 -17.18 11.04
N LYS A 6 -15.78 -17.83 11.55
CA LYS A 6 -17.16 -17.69 11.09
C LYS A 6 -18.07 -17.26 12.23
N ASP A 7 -19.10 -16.50 11.90
CA ASP A 7 -20.15 -16.11 12.84
C ASP A 7 -21.18 -17.24 13.06
N SER A 8 -22.22 -16.97 13.85
CA SER A 8 -23.29 -17.94 14.11
C SER A 8 -24.14 -18.30 12.89
N ALA A 9 -24.12 -17.48 11.83
CA ALA A 9 -24.78 -17.75 10.56
C ALA A 9 -23.89 -18.54 9.59
N GLY A 10 -22.61 -18.75 9.93
CA GLY A 10 -21.64 -19.46 9.10
C GLY A 10 -20.89 -18.58 8.09
N GLU A 11 -21.09 -17.26 8.17
CA GLU A 11 -20.45 -16.26 7.33
C GLU A 11 -19.08 -15.87 7.88
N LEU A 12 -18.16 -15.44 7.01
CA LEU A 12 -16.83 -15.03 7.46
C LEU A 12 -16.90 -13.77 8.34
N VAL A 13 -16.30 -13.84 9.53
CA VAL A 13 -16.21 -12.67 10.43
C VAL A 13 -15.41 -11.54 9.79
N VAL A 14 -14.37 -11.88 9.04
CA VAL A 14 -13.62 -10.94 8.21
C VAL A 14 -14.02 -11.18 6.77
N ASP A 15 -14.72 -10.23 6.15
CA ASP A 15 -15.21 -10.37 4.77
C ASP A 15 -14.09 -10.82 3.81
N SER A 16 -14.45 -11.65 2.83
CA SER A 16 -13.55 -12.10 1.75
C SER A 16 -12.89 -10.94 0.99
N LYS A 17 -13.56 -9.79 0.92
CA LYS A 17 -13.15 -8.54 0.26
C LYS A 17 -12.57 -7.51 1.22
N ALA A 18 -12.41 -7.85 2.50
CA ALA A 18 -11.84 -6.93 3.47
C ALA A 18 -10.41 -6.56 3.06
N HIS A 19 -10.12 -5.26 2.96
CA HIS A 19 -8.80 -4.74 2.61
C HIS A 19 -7.67 -5.42 3.40
N VAL A 20 -7.84 -5.51 4.72
CA VAL A 20 -6.86 -6.12 5.64
C VAL A 20 -6.63 -7.62 5.39
N ARG A 21 -7.62 -8.34 4.85
CA ARG A 21 -7.46 -9.74 4.43
C ARG A 21 -6.65 -9.79 3.15
N LEU A 22 -7.09 -9.08 2.13
CA LEU A 22 -6.47 -9.08 0.81
C LEU A 22 -5.02 -8.56 0.83
N ALA A 23 -4.71 -7.62 1.71
CA ALA A 23 -3.35 -7.11 1.90
C ALA A 23 -2.47 -7.97 2.82
N HIS A 24 -3.03 -9.00 3.47
CA HIS A 24 -2.29 -9.77 4.49
C HIS A 24 -1.19 -10.64 3.86
N PRO A 25 -0.03 -10.82 4.52
CA PRO A 25 1.06 -11.64 3.98
C PRO A 25 0.64 -13.08 3.64
N THR A 26 -0.30 -13.67 4.37
CA THR A 26 -0.81 -15.03 4.10
C THR A 26 -1.57 -15.14 2.77
N GLN A 27 -2.11 -14.04 2.25
CA GLN A 27 -2.74 -13.99 0.92
C GLN A 27 -1.74 -13.63 -0.18
N ASN A 28 -0.51 -13.24 0.19
CA ASN A 28 0.45 -12.60 -0.71
C ASN A 28 1.84 -13.26 -0.64
N ASN A 29 1.91 -14.58 -0.46
CA ASN A 29 3.17 -15.35 -0.41
C ASN A 29 4.19 -14.81 0.60
N GLY A 30 3.73 -14.31 1.75
CA GLY A 30 4.58 -13.73 2.79
C GLY A 30 5.08 -12.32 2.48
N ALA A 31 4.56 -11.65 1.44
CA ALA A 31 4.90 -10.27 1.14
C ALA A 31 4.56 -9.35 2.32
N VAL A 32 5.55 -8.57 2.75
CA VAL A 32 5.43 -7.55 3.80
C VAL A 32 6.05 -6.26 3.28
N ILE A 33 5.48 -5.11 3.61
CA ILE A 33 6.05 -3.80 3.28
C ILE A 33 5.97 -2.89 4.51
N LEU A 34 6.91 -1.95 4.63
CA LEU A 34 6.90 -0.96 5.70
C LEU A 34 6.11 0.26 5.24
N HIS A 35 4.90 0.45 5.76
CA HIS A 35 4.08 1.62 5.47
C HIS A 35 4.55 2.83 6.27
N ARG A 36 4.70 3.98 5.61
CA ARG A 36 5.03 5.26 6.23
C ARG A 36 4.32 6.41 5.49
N GLY A 37 3.00 6.30 5.40
CA GLY A 37 2.17 7.27 4.70
C GLY A 37 1.91 8.56 5.48
N TYR A 38 1.48 9.60 4.76
CA TYR A 38 1.10 10.89 5.32
C TYR A 38 -0.26 11.32 4.75
N SER A 39 -1.17 11.75 5.61
CA SER A 39 -2.43 12.35 5.16
C SER A 39 -2.18 13.71 4.52
N PHE A 40 -2.99 14.09 3.54
CA PHE A 40 -2.99 15.44 2.99
C PHE A 40 -4.41 15.97 2.85
N THR A 41 -4.50 17.29 2.86
CA THR A 41 -5.69 18.08 2.57
C THR A 41 -5.24 19.33 1.81
N ASN A 42 -5.74 19.52 0.60
CA ASN A 42 -5.30 20.58 -0.31
C ASN A 42 -6.49 21.45 -0.77
N GLY A 43 -7.42 21.70 0.15
CA GLY A 43 -8.63 22.48 -0.11
C GLY A 43 -9.70 21.67 -0.82
N THR A 44 -10.42 22.31 -1.73
CA THR A 44 -11.49 21.67 -2.53
C THR A 44 -11.11 21.65 -4.00
N ASP A 45 -11.41 20.55 -4.68
CA ASP A 45 -11.26 20.45 -6.13
C ASP A 45 -12.26 21.34 -6.88
N ASN A 46 -12.17 21.35 -8.22
CA ASN A 46 -13.05 22.15 -9.09
C ASN A 46 -14.54 21.74 -9.00
N LEU A 47 -14.86 20.63 -8.33
CA LEU A 47 -16.22 20.12 -8.13
C LEU A 47 -16.70 20.33 -6.68
N GLY A 48 -15.94 21.05 -5.85
CA GLY A 48 -16.27 21.32 -4.45
C GLY A 48 -16.07 20.12 -3.52
N ARG A 49 -15.39 19.06 -3.98
CA ARG A 49 -15.05 17.91 -3.14
C ARG A 49 -13.74 18.20 -2.41
N LEU A 50 -13.60 17.67 -1.21
CA LEU A 50 -12.36 17.79 -0.45
C LEU A 50 -11.22 17.09 -1.20
N ASP A 51 -10.18 17.83 -1.59
CA ASP A 51 -8.95 17.27 -2.14
C ASP A 51 -8.10 16.75 -0.97
N ALA A 52 -8.46 15.56 -0.49
CA ALA A 52 -7.82 14.92 0.64
C ALA A 52 -7.57 13.44 0.37
N GLY A 53 -6.54 12.92 1.03
CA GLY A 53 -6.20 11.52 0.87
C GLY A 53 -4.94 11.14 1.63
N LEU A 54 -4.22 10.19 1.05
CA LEU A 54 -3.02 9.61 1.63
C LEU A 54 -1.89 9.62 0.61
N PHE A 55 -0.77 10.25 0.97
CA PHE A 55 0.52 9.91 0.37
C PHE A 55 0.94 8.55 0.91
N PHE A 56 0.53 7.49 0.21
CA PHE A 56 0.94 6.14 0.54
C PHE A 56 2.42 5.96 0.16
N ILE A 57 3.27 5.74 1.17
CA ILE A 57 4.70 5.47 0.99
C ILE A 57 4.98 4.11 1.63
N ALA A 58 5.63 3.24 0.87
CA ALA A 58 6.02 1.92 1.35
C ALA A 58 7.48 1.61 1.01
N TYR A 59 8.23 1.12 2.00
CA TYR A 59 9.59 0.64 1.84
C TYR A 59 9.61 -0.87 1.75
N GLN A 60 10.46 -1.38 0.86
CA GLN A 60 10.54 -2.79 0.51
C GLN A 60 11.90 -3.08 -0.14
N ARG A 61 12.27 -4.36 -0.18
CA ARG A 61 13.53 -4.81 -0.77
C ARG A 61 13.37 -5.09 -2.26
N ASP A 62 12.26 -5.71 -2.66
CA ASP A 62 11.91 -5.97 -4.04
C ASP A 62 10.43 -5.63 -4.28
N PRO A 63 10.12 -4.55 -5.04
CA PRO A 63 8.74 -4.16 -5.30
C PRO A 63 7.95 -5.20 -6.09
N ARG A 64 8.62 -6.06 -6.89
CA ARG A 64 7.95 -7.06 -7.74
C ARG A 64 7.29 -8.16 -6.91
N THR A 65 7.93 -8.55 -5.82
CA THR A 65 7.46 -9.63 -4.95
C THR A 65 6.71 -9.11 -3.73
N GLN A 66 6.82 -7.80 -3.43
CA GLN A 66 6.19 -7.17 -2.27
C GLN A 66 5.00 -6.30 -2.67
N PHE A 67 5.18 -4.99 -2.91
CA PHE A 67 4.08 -4.07 -3.20
C PHE A 67 3.28 -4.46 -4.46
N VAL A 68 3.92 -4.90 -5.55
CA VAL A 68 3.21 -5.29 -6.77
C VAL A 68 2.34 -6.52 -6.53
N THR A 69 2.82 -7.50 -5.75
CA THR A 69 2.02 -8.67 -5.37
C THR A 69 0.78 -8.24 -4.59
N ILE A 70 0.98 -7.45 -3.54
CA ILE A 70 -0.10 -6.96 -2.67
C ILE A 70 -1.10 -6.12 -3.47
N GLN A 71 -0.62 -5.15 -4.25
CA GLN A 71 -1.47 -4.26 -5.04
C GLN A 71 -2.28 -5.03 -6.09
N LYS A 72 -1.73 -6.10 -6.68
CA LYS A 72 -2.49 -6.98 -7.57
C LYS A 72 -3.59 -7.75 -6.84
N SER A 73 -3.36 -8.17 -5.60
CA SER A 73 -4.40 -8.78 -4.76
C SER A 73 -5.52 -7.80 -4.40
N LEU A 74 -5.22 -6.49 -4.34
CA LEU A 74 -6.20 -5.43 -4.09
C LEU A 74 -6.84 -4.90 -5.38
N ALA A 75 -6.21 -5.13 -6.53
CA ALA A 75 -6.63 -4.56 -7.80
C ALA A 75 -8.03 -5.07 -8.21
N GLY A 76 -8.81 -4.15 -8.78
CA GLY A 76 -10.17 -4.41 -9.24
C GLY A 76 -11.21 -3.76 -8.32
N ARG A 77 -12.15 -3.02 -8.93
CA ARG A 77 -13.18 -2.24 -8.22
C ARG A 77 -14.10 -3.09 -7.34
N SER A 78 -14.25 -4.38 -7.67
CA SER A 78 -15.12 -5.33 -6.97
C SER A 78 -14.36 -6.28 -6.03
N ASN A 79 -13.03 -6.17 -5.97
CA ASN A 79 -12.17 -7.11 -5.25
C ASN A 79 -11.91 -6.62 -3.82
N ASP A 80 -11.31 -5.44 -3.67
CA ASP A 80 -11.16 -4.77 -2.38
C ASP A 80 -12.32 -3.78 -2.16
N ALA A 81 -13.04 -3.95 -1.05
CA ALA A 81 -14.14 -3.06 -0.67
C ALA A 81 -13.69 -1.59 -0.46
N LEU A 82 -12.41 -1.34 -0.14
CA LEU A 82 -11.90 0.02 0.02
C LEU A 82 -11.85 0.80 -1.31
N ASN A 83 -11.72 0.10 -2.45
CA ASN A 83 -11.60 0.72 -3.78
C ASN A 83 -12.84 1.53 -4.21
N GLU A 84 -13.97 1.39 -3.53
CA GLU A 84 -15.14 2.27 -3.75
C GLU A 84 -14.90 3.70 -3.25
N TYR A 85 -14.01 3.88 -2.26
CA TYR A 85 -13.82 5.14 -1.54
C TYR A 85 -12.50 5.83 -1.84
N ILE A 86 -11.60 5.17 -2.57
CA ILE A 86 -10.27 5.72 -2.88
C ILE A 86 -9.97 5.66 -4.37
N GLN A 87 -9.13 6.57 -4.83
CA GLN A 87 -8.60 6.56 -6.18
C GLN A 87 -7.09 6.77 -6.14
N HIS A 88 -6.34 5.93 -6.85
CA HIS A 88 -4.92 6.17 -7.10
C HIS A 88 -4.79 7.23 -8.20
N VAL A 89 -4.39 8.44 -7.83
CA VAL A 89 -4.24 9.58 -8.76
C VAL A 89 -2.78 9.88 -9.14
N GLY A 90 -1.82 9.25 -8.46
CA GLY A 90 -0.39 9.39 -8.73
C GLY A 90 0.39 8.17 -8.24
N SER A 91 1.55 7.92 -8.85
CA SER A 91 2.44 6.81 -8.49
C SER A 91 3.91 7.14 -8.81
N GLY A 92 4.82 6.54 -8.06
CA GLY A 92 6.26 6.63 -8.29
C GLY A 92 6.99 5.46 -7.65
N LEU A 93 8.06 4.99 -8.31
CA LEU A 93 8.95 3.96 -7.79
C LEU A 93 10.38 4.49 -7.83
N TYR A 94 11.05 4.47 -6.68
CA TYR A 94 12.38 5.04 -6.50
C TYR A 94 13.31 4.04 -5.83
N ALA A 95 14.57 4.01 -6.26
CA ALA A 95 15.62 3.35 -5.51
C ALA A 95 16.07 4.26 -4.35
N CYS A 96 16.18 3.70 -3.14
CA CYS A 96 16.73 4.39 -1.98
C CYS A 96 18.12 3.83 -1.66
N PRO A 97 19.20 4.48 -2.16
CA PRO A 97 20.58 4.13 -1.81
C PRO A 97 20.82 4.01 -0.29
N PRO A 98 21.85 3.24 0.11
CA PRO A 98 22.28 3.15 1.50
C PRO A 98 22.63 4.51 2.11
N GLY A 99 22.69 4.54 3.45
CA GLY A 99 23.16 5.71 4.19
C GLY A 99 24.61 6.09 3.86
N VAL A 100 24.94 7.34 4.19
CA VAL A 100 26.22 7.98 3.87
C VAL A 100 27.26 7.71 4.97
N GLN A 101 28.51 7.43 4.60
CA GLN A 101 29.65 7.36 5.52
C GLN A 101 30.39 8.71 5.57
N PRO A 102 31.18 9.00 6.62
CA PRO A 102 31.98 10.23 6.67
C PRO A 102 32.83 10.44 5.41
N GLY A 103 32.78 11.65 4.85
CA GLY A 103 33.49 11.99 3.61
C GLY A 103 32.82 11.53 2.31
N GLN A 104 31.61 10.96 2.35
CA GLN A 104 30.85 10.58 1.17
C GLN A 104 29.62 11.49 0.94
N TYR A 105 29.06 11.46 -0.28
CA TYR A 105 27.73 12.01 -0.59
C TYR A 105 26.70 10.91 -0.89
N TRP A 106 25.40 11.21 -0.70
CA TRP A 106 24.34 10.24 -0.93
C TRP A 106 24.22 9.87 -2.41
N GLY A 107 24.24 8.56 -2.69
CA GLY A 107 24.28 8.06 -4.07
C GLY A 107 25.67 8.05 -4.71
N GLN A 108 26.74 8.37 -3.98
CA GLN A 108 28.11 8.37 -4.55
C GLN A 108 28.50 7.07 -5.26
N LYS A 109 28.07 5.90 -4.76
CA LYS A 109 28.33 4.61 -5.42
C LYS A 109 27.65 4.43 -6.79
N LEU A 110 26.68 5.29 -7.11
CA LEU A 110 25.93 5.24 -8.37
C LEU A 110 26.42 6.31 -9.37
N PHE A 111 26.90 7.46 -8.88
CA PHE A 111 27.15 8.65 -9.71
C PHE A 111 28.63 9.06 -9.84
N ALA A 112 29.55 8.47 -9.09
CA ALA A 112 30.99 8.74 -9.15
C ALA A 112 31.75 7.72 -9.99
#